data_AF-A0A5N8YS94-F1
#
_entry.id   AF-A0A5N8YS94-F1
#
_cell.length_a   1.000
_cell.length_b   1.000
_cell.length_c   1.000
_cell.angle_alpha   90.00
_cell.angle_beta   90.00
_cell.angle_gamma   90.00
#
_symmetry.space_group_name_H-M   'P 1'
#
loop_
_entity.id
_entity.type
_entity.pdbx_description
1 polymer ?
#
loop_
_entity_poly.entity_id
_entity_poly.type
_entity_poly.pdbx_seq_one_letter_code
_entity_poly.pdbx_strand_id
1 'polypeptide(L)'
;MPIIDKYEPQTIFGENEAANIEAPRVLIAPNRYVQGQGVIVNLGRYLEVVCMHEEDYGILWKHTDNRIGETETRRSRRLVISTVATVGNYEYGFFWYFYQDGGIDYEVKLTGIVNSAAVDPGVEPKNGTLVAPQVVAHNHQHYFNVRLDMMVDGQNNSVYEVDTVTDPISDNNPHGNAFSVKRTLIEKEEEGVRIIDPFSARYWSVTNNSKQNYLGQPVSYKIAPGENVLPFHHDEAVIMKRAAFMTGHMWVTAFDEKEMFAAGDYPNQHPGNDGLPSWMKKNRALTDTDVVVWYTFGHNHIPRLEDWPVMPVAYTGFSIRPSGFFDRNPALDVPPSVNNCCGESVCACSH
;
A
#
# COMPACT_ATOMS: atom_id res chain seq x y z
N MET A 1 -53.40 11.54 0.35
CA MET A 1 -52.14 10.96 0.88
C MET A 1 -51.07 12.01 0.68
N PRO A 2 -50.48 12.53 1.77
CA PRO A 2 -49.51 13.61 1.68
C PRO A 2 -48.19 13.09 1.09
N ILE A 3 -47.52 13.97 0.37
CA ILE A 3 -46.20 13.80 -0.20
C ILE A 3 -45.22 13.58 0.96
N ILE A 4 -44.58 12.42 0.97
CA ILE A 4 -43.53 12.05 1.93
C ILE A 4 -42.32 12.97 1.67
N ASP A 5 -41.73 13.44 2.77
CA ASP A 5 -40.71 14.48 2.85
C ASP A 5 -39.48 14.27 1.94
N LYS A 6 -38.81 15.39 1.62
CA LYS A 6 -37.51 15.43 0.94
C LYS A 6 -36.48 14.65 1.76
N TYR A 7 -35.77 13.74 1.10
CA TYR A 7 -34.58 13.09 1.64
C TYR A 7 -33.47 14.14 1.78
N GLU A 8 -33.20 14.58 3.00
CA GLU A 8 -31.96 15.28 3.37
C GLU A 8 -30.96 14.24 3.88
N PRO A 9 -29.78 14.07 3.24
CA PRO A 9 -28.76 13.16 3.74
C PRO A 9 -28.25 13.67 5.09
N GLN A 10 -28.49 12.90 6.16
CA GLN A 10 -27.84 13.14 7.44
C GLN A 10 -26.36 12.75 7.34
N THR A 11 -25.50 13.59 7.93
CA THR A 11 -24.06 13.35 8.04
C THR A 11 -23.78 12.09 8.86
N ILE A 12 -22.96 11.20 8.26
CA ILE A 12 -22.40 9.95 8.79
C ILE A 12 -22.07 9.97 10.29
N PHE A 13 -21.26 10.94 10.72
CA PHE A 13 -20.57 10.83 12.00
C PHE A 13 -20.25 12.21 12.59
N GLY A 14 -20.62 12.40 13.86
CA GLY A 14 -20.13 13.48 14.71
C GLY A 14 -18.86 13.06 15.46
N GLU A 15 -18.06 14.03 15.91
CA GLU A 15 -16.73 13.89 16.53
C GLU A 15 -16.61 12.96 17.76
N ASN A 16 -17.69 12.30 18.20
CA ASN A 16 -17.75 11.48 19.42
C ASN A 16 -18.03 9.97 19.20
N GLU A 17 -18.05 9.45 17.96
CA GLU A 17 -18.38 8.03 17.68
C GLU A 17 -17.21 7.14 17.22
N ALA A 18 -15.95 7.54 17.49
CA ALA A 18 -14.77 6.72 17.17
C ALA A 18 -14.71 5.35 17.90
N ALA A 19 -15.64 5.05 18.80
CA ALA A 19 -15.66 3.83 19.61
C ALA A 19 -16.52 2.67 19.07
N ASN A 20 -17.38 2.90 18.06
CA ASN A 20 -18.32 1.90 17.55
C ASN A 20 -18.13 1.59 16.05
N ILE A 21 -16.88 1.47 15.59
CA ILE A 21 -16.60 0.95 14.25
C ILE A 21 -16.75 -0.57 14.30
N GLU A 22 -17.95 -1.11 14.04
CA GLU A 22 -18.08 -2.52 13.64
C GLU A 22 -17.38 -2.66 12.28
N ALA A 23 -16.08 -2.98 12.29
CA ALA A 23 -15.34 -3.19 11.06
C ALA A 23 -15.97 -4.38 10.30
N PRO A 24 -16.37 -4.18 9.03
CA PRO A 24 -17.03 -5.21 8.26
C PRO A 24 -16.11 -6.43 8.05
N ARG A 25 -16.63 -7.64 8.32
CA ARG A 25 -15.85 -8.88 8.41
C ARG A 25 -16.10 -9.81 7.22
N VAL A 26 -15.02 -10.25 6.58
CA VAL A 26 -15.02 -11.36 5.61
C VAL A 26 -14.30 -12.56 6.23
N LEU A 27 -14.95 -13.72 6.23
CA LEU A 27 -14.30 -14.98 6.61
C LEU A 27 -13.75 -15.65 5.35
N ILE A 28 -12.42 -15.74 5.24
CA ILE A 28 -11.77 -16.50 4.17
C ILE A 28 -11.35 -17.84 4.77
N ALA A 29 -12.20 -18.86 4.61
CA ALA A 29 -11.92 -20.20 5.10
C ALA A 29 -11.00 -20.96 4.11
N PRO A 30 -9.95 -21.67 4.59
CA PRO A 30 -8.95 -22.33 3.75
C PRO A 30 -9.50 -23.43 2.82
N ASN A 31 -10.75 -23.88 3.04
CA ASN A 31 -11.42 -24.91 2.24
C ASN A 31 -12.56 -24.37 1.35
N ARG A 32 -12.75 -23.05 1.24
CA ARG A 32 -13.75 -22.45 0.35
C ARG A 32 -13.14 -21.26 -0.41
N TYR A 33 -12.43 -21.57 -1.48
CA TYR A 33 -12.36 -20.65 -2.61
C TYR A 33 -13.78 -20.48 -3.14
N VAL A 34 -14.35 -19.29 -3.01
CA VAL A 34 -15.63 -18.96 -3.62
C VAL A 34 -15.34 -18.09 -4.84
N GLN A 35 -15.23 -18.74 -6.00
CA GLN A 35 -15.20 -18.08 -7.31
C GLN A 35 -16.49 -18.44 -8.05
N GLY A 36 -17.19 -17.44 -8.61
CA GLY A 36 -18.33 -17.62 -9.50
C GLY A 36 -19.35 -16.50 -9.45
N GLN A 37 -19.79 -16.03 -10.62
CA GLN A 37 -21.01 -15.23 -10.79
C GLN A 37 -22.20 -16.07 -10.31
N GLY A 38 -22.68 -15.82 -9.08
CA GLY A 38 -23.88 -16.49 -8.54
C GLY A 38 -23.86 -16.83 -7.05
N VAL A 39 -22.75 -16.64 -6.32
CA VAL A 39 -22.67 -17.08 -4.90
C VAL A 39 -23.34 -16.12 -3.91
N ILE A 40 -23.83 -14.97 -4.37
CA ILE A 40 -24.57 -14.01 -3.53
C ILE A 40 -25.95 -14.54 -3.11
N VAL A 41 -26.48 -15.60 -3.74
CA VAL A 41 -27.88 -16.03 -3.52
C VAL A 41 -28.07 -16.95 -2.30
N ASN A 42 -27.00 -17.41 -1.63
CA ASN A 42 -27.13 -18.29 -0.43
C ASN A 42 -26.37 -17.82 0.83
N LEU A 43 -25.90 -16.56 0.87
CA LEU A 43 -25.24 -15.98 2.03
C LEU A 43 -25.99 -14.72 2.50
N GLY A 44 -27.18 -14.91 3.05
CA GLY A 44 -28.07 -13.84 3.51
C GLY A 44 -27.60 -13.06 4.75
N ARG A 45 -26.29 -12.77 4.92
CA ARG A 45 -25.79 -12.01 6.08
C ARG A 45 -24.39 -11.36 5.94
N TYR A 46 -24.01 -10.89 4.76
CA TYR A 46 -22.86 -9.98 4.61
C TYR A 46 -23.36 -8.60 4.20
N LEU A 47 -24.01 -7.89 5.13
CA LEU A 47 -24.58 -6.58 4.82
C LEU A 47 -23.54 -5.44 4.83
N GLU A 48 -22.36 -5.66 5.40
CA GLU A 48 -21.30 -4.65 5.44
C GLU A 48 -19.97 -5.41 5.26
N VAL A 49 -19.36 -5.30 4.08
CA VAL A 49 -18.07 -5.96 3.72
C VAL A 49 -16.96 -4.92 3.50
N VAL A 50 -17.35 -3.70 3.15
CA VAL A 50 -16.46 -2.57 2.87
C VAL A 50 -16.88 -1.40 3.74
N CYS A 51 -15.93 -0.84 4.47
CA CYS A 51 -16.10 0.41 5.22
C CYS A 51 -15.56 1.56 4.38
N MET A 52 -16.30 2.66 4.33
CA MET A 52 -15.87 3.90 3.67
C MET A 52 -16.17 5.09 4.57
N HIS A 53 -15.16 5.90 4.85
CA HIS A 53 -15.30 7.11 5.66
C HIS A 53 -14.14 8.07 5.37
N GLU A 54 -14.25 9.32 5.79
CA GLU A 54 -13.13 10.27 5.80
C GLU A 54 -12.55 10.42 7.21
N GLU A 55 -11.24 10.58 7.30
CA GLU A 55 -10.54 10.85 8.56
C GLU A 55 -9.71 12.12 8.43
N ASP A 56 -9.61 12.89 9.53
CA ASP A 56 -8.59 13.91 9.66
C ASP A 56 -7.19 13.29 9.62
N TYR A 57 -6.28 13.95 8.92
CA TYR A 57 -4.89 13.50 8.78
C TYR A 57 -3.89 14.64 9.03
N GLY A 58 -4.19 15.47 10.03
CA GLY A 58 -3.28 16.52 10.50
C GLY A 58 -3.11 17.67 9.50
N ILE A 59 -1.86 18.06 9.25
CA ILE A 59 -1.52 19.22 8.41
C ILE A 59 -1.33 18.76 6.96
N LEU A 60 -2.06 19.39 6.03
CA LEU A 60 -1.87 19.21 4.59
C LEU A 60 -0.71 20.04 4.08
N TRP A 61 -0.75 21.34 4.35
CA TRP A 61 0.37 22.25 4.16
C TRP A 61 0.25 23.44 5.11
N LYS A 62 1.41 24.02 5.47
CA LYS A 62 1.52 25.19 6.32
C LYS A 62 2.72 26.01 5.91
N HIS A 63 2.59 27.33 5.93
CA HIS A 63 3.70 28.24 5.80
C HIS A 63 3.56 29.43 6.76
N THR A 64 4.69 29.91 7.28
CA THR A 64 4.77 31.13 8.09
C THR A 64 5.87 31.99 7.49
N ASP A 65 5.50 33.17 6.99
CA ASP A 65 6.46 34.16 6.49
C ASP A 65 6.71 35.22 7.58
N ASN A 66 7.87 35.12 8.22
CA ASN A 66 8.26 36.04 9.29
C ASN A 66 8.52 37.47 8.81
N ARG A 67 8.73 37.71 7.51
CA ARG A 67 9.00 39.06 6.97
C ARG A 67 7.74 39.91 6.90
N ILE A 68 6.61 39.27 6.62
CA ILE A 68 5.29 39.92 6.53
C ILE A 68 4.37 39.55 7.70
N GLY A 69 4.78 38.61 8.55
CA GLY A 69 4.02 38.21 9.75
C GLY A 69 2.78 37.37 9.44
N GLU A 70 2.71 36.76 8.26
CA GLU A 70 1.55 35.98 7.82
C GLU A 70 1.76 34.47 8.04
N THR A 71 0.65 33.76 8.31
CA THR A 71 0.64 32.30 8.41
C THR A 71 -0.57 31.74 7.71
N GLU A 72 -0.33 30.74 6.87
CA GLU A 72 -1.37 29.93 6.24
C GLU A 72 -1.26 28.48 6.70
N THR A 73 -2.40 27.84 6.94
CA THR A 73 -2.48 26.42 7.30
C THR A 73 -3.70 25.80 6.63
N ARG A 74 -3.55 24.59 6.12
CA ARG A 74 -4.63 23.71 5.65
C ARG A 74 -4.51 22.37 6.36
N ARG A 75 -5.64 21.84 6.80
CA ARG A 75 -5.72 20.49 7.37
C ARG A 75 -5.93 19.47 6.27
N SER A 76 -5.34 18.29 6.46
CA SER A 76 -5.48 17.16 5.57
C SER A 76 -6.65 16.31 6.02
N ARG A 77 -7.36 15.74 5.05
CA ARG A 77 -8.26 14.62 5.23
C ARG A 77 -7.90 13.52 4.24
N ARG A 78 -8.20 12.29 4.61
CA ARG A 78 -8.09 11.14 3.72
C ARG A 78 -9.42 10.40 3.64
N LEU A 79 -9.82 10.00 2.45
CA LEU A 79 -10.86 8.99 2.28
C LEU A 79 -10.24 7.62 2.56
N VAL A 80 -10.88 6.84 3.42
CA VAL A 80 -10.53 5.47 3.77
C VAL A 80 -11.51 4.54 3.10
N ILE A 81 -11.02 3.52 2.39
CA ILE A 81 -11.81 2.39 1.90
C ILE A 81 -11.15 1.13 2.43
N SER A 82 -11.89 0.34 3.22
CA SER A 82 -11.28 -0.78 3.93
C SER A 82 -12.16 -2.02 4.05
N THR A 83 -11.51 -3.16 4.30
CA THR A 83 -12.16 -4.43 4.63
C THR A 83 -11.27 -5.24 5.56
N VAL A 84 -11.85 -6.08 6.42
CA VAL A 84 -11.10 -6.96 7.31
C VAL A 84 -11.41 -8.42 6.97
N ALA A 85 -10.36 -9.21 6.75
CA ALA A 85 -10.47 -10.63 6.48
C ALA A 85 -9.83 -11.46 7.61
N THR A 86 -10.55 -12.47 8.10
CA THR A 86 -9.98 -13.49 9.00
C THR A 86 -9.54 -14.71 8.19
N VAL A 87 -8.28 -15.12 8.35
CA VAL A 87 -7.69 -16.32 7.75
C VAL A 87 -7.10 -17.19 8.86
N GLY A 88 -7.86 -18.22 9.26
CA GLY A 88 -7.43 -19.10 10.35
C GLY A 88 -7.27 -18.33 11.66
N ASN A 89 -6.02 -18.15 12.08
CA ASN A 89 -5.64 -17.48 13.33
C ASN A 89 -5.37 -15.97 13.19
N TYR A 90 -5.23 -15.43 11.97
CA TYR A 90 -4.91 -14.02 11.72
C TYR A 90 -6.12 -13.22 11.24
N GLU A 91 -6.10 -11.93 11.56
CA GLU A 91 -6.90 -10.89 10.93
C GLU A 91 -6.01 -9.98 10.09
N TYR A 92 -6.47 -9.69 8.87
CA TYR A 92 -5.85 -8.75 7.94
C TYR A 92 -6.84 -7.64 7.59
N GLY A 93 -6.54 -6.42 7.98
CA GLY A 93 -7.26 -5.24 7.53
C GLY A 93 -6.57 -4.65 6.30
N PHE A 94 -7.27 -4.50 5.19
CA PHE A 94 -6.77 -3.90 3.95
C PHE A 94 -7.36 -2.50 3.81
N PHE A 95 -6.50 -1.48 3.75
CA PHE A 95 -6.89 -0.08 3.73
C PHE A 95 -6.31 0.62 2.51
N TRP A 96 -7.20 1.19 1.69
CA TRP A 96 -6.84 2.20 0.70
C TRP A 96 -7.13 3.58 1.26
N TYR A 97 -6.14 4.47 1.18
CA TYR A 97 -6.25 5.86 1.60
C TYR A 97 -6.07 6.78 0.40
N PHE A 98 -6.97 7.75 0.23
CA PHE A 98 -6.90 8.75 -0.83
C PHE A 98 -6.83 10.15 -0.22
N TYR A 99 -5.85 10.94 -0.62
CA TYR A 99 -5.54 12.23 0.00
C TYR A 99 -5.90 13.41 -0.90
N GLN A 100 -6.11 14.58 -0.30
CA GLN A 100 -6.45 15.82 -1.01
C GLN A 100 -5.32 16.35 -1.90
N ASP A 101 -4.07 15.91 -1.70
CA ASP A 101 -2.92 16.23 -2.55
C ASP A 101 -2.79 15.28 -3.77
N GLY A 102 -3.74 14.37 -3.95
CA GLY A 102 -3.73 13.35 -5.01
C GLY A 102 -2.89 12.12 -4.68
N GLY A 103 -2.33 12.02 -3.47
CA GLY A 103 -1.66 10.83 -2.97
C GLY A 103 -2.63 9.66 -2.73
N ILE A 104 -2.09 8.44 -2.81
CA ILE A 104 -2.77 7.19 -2.48
C ILE A 104 -1.85 6.36 -1.60
N ASP A 105 -2.34 5.80 -0.50
CA ASP A 105 -1.62 4.78 0.26
C ASP A 105 -2.40 3.47 0.26
N TYR A 106 -1.67 2.37 0.30
CA TYR A 106 -2.21 1.05 0.62
C TYR A 106 -1.53 0.54 1.89
N GLU A 107 -2.33 0.13 2.86
CA GLU A 107 -1.86 -0.36 4.16
C GLU A 107 -2.56 -1.67 4.50
N VAL A 108 -1.76 -2.62 4.97
CA VAL A 108 -2.25 -3.86 5.59
C VAL A 108 -1.96 -3.79 7.07
N LYS A 109 -3.01 -4.00 7.87
CA LYS A 109 -2.97 -4.12 9.32
C LYS A 109 -3.06 -5.59 9.68
N LEU A 110 -2.00 -6.14 10.28
CA LEU A 110 -1.93 -7.53 10.71
C LEU A 110 -2.20 -7.60 12.21
N THR A 111 -3.16 -8.40 12.64
CA THR A 111 -3.48 -8.66 14.05
C THR A 111 -4.07 -10.06 14.19
N GLY A 112 -4.63 -10.40 15.35
CA GLY A 112 -5.14 -11.74 15.64
C GLY A 112 -4.19 -12.53 16.51
N ILE A 113 -4.15 -13.84 16.34
CA ILE A 113 -3.40 -14.75 17.21
C ILE A 113 -2.28 -15.37 16.41
N VAL A 114 -1.04 -15.33 16.91
CA VAL A 114 0.10 -15.98 16.26
C VAL A 114 -0.11 -17.48 16.12
N ASN A 115 0.32 -18.07 15.00
CA ASN A 115 0.32 -19.53 14.86
C ASN A 115 1.29 -20.13 15.89
N SER A 116 0.81 -21.11 16.66
CA SER A 116 1.56 -21.68 17.76
C SER A 116 1.58 -23.21 17.74
N ALA A 117 2.62 -23.76 18.34
CA ALA A 117 2.81 -25.19 18.55
C ALA A 117 3.28 -25.46 19.99
N ALA A 118 3.12 -26.70 20.43
CA ALA A 118 3.68 -27.16 21.69
C ALA A 118 5.19 -27.42 21.54
N VAL A 119 5.94 -27.17 22.61
CA VAL A 119 7.37 -27.48 22.72
C VAL A 119 7.66 -28.06 24.10
N ASP A 120 8.52 -29.07 24.16
CA ASP A 120 8.84 -29.78 25.40
C ASP A 120 9.42 -28.84 26.48
N PRO A 121 9.17 -29.11 27.77
CA PRO A 121 9.68 -28.29 28.85
C PRO A 121 11.22 -28.25 28.83
N GLY A 122 11.77 -27.03 28.92
CA GLY A 122 13.22 -26.78 28.92
C GLY A 122 13.85 -26.70 27.53
N VAL A 123 13.08 -26.86 26.44
CA VAL A 123 13.58 -26.69 25.08
C VAL A 123 13.44 -25.24 24.62
N GLU A 124 14.56 -24.63 24.21
CA GLU A 124 14.56 -23.33 23.53
C GLU A 124 14.41 -23.53 22.01
N PRO A 125 13.31 -23.05 21.40
CA PRO A 125 13.08 -23.23 19.98
C PRO A 125 14.02 -22.34 19.14
N LYS A 126 14.69 -22.93 18.15
CA LYS A 126 15.56 -22.19 17.21
C LYS A 126 14.77 -21.39 16.16
N ASN A 127 13.63 -21.92 15.72
CA ASN A 127 12.87 -21.41 14.57
C ASN A 127 11.59 -20.67 15.00
N GLY A 128 11.59 -20.10 16.20
CA GLY A 128 10.44 -19.42 16.79
C GLY A 128 10.77 -18.87 18.17
N THR A 129 9.79 -18.23 18.79
CA THR A 129 9.92 -17.63 20.12
C THR A 129 8.98 -18.34 21.08
N LEU A 130 9.46 -18.64 22.29
CA LEU A 130 8.57 -19.03 23.39
C LEU A 130 7.72 -17.83 23.81
N VAL A 131 6.40 -17.93 23.62
CA VAL A 131 5.44 -16.85 23.95
C VAL A 131 4.63 -17.16 25.21
N ALA A 132 4.64 -18.41 25.66
CA ALA A 132 4.15 -18.86 26.95
C ALA A 132 4.90 -20.16 27.35
N PRO A 133 4.78 -20.64 28.60
CA PRO A 133 5.37 -21.92 28.99
C PRO A 133 4.94 -23.05 28.03
N GLN A 134 5.92 -23.67 27.36
CA GLN A 134 5.74 -24.76 26.39
C GLN A 134 4.95 -24.37 25.12
N VAL A 135 4.83 -23.08 24.80
CA VAL A 135 4.18 -22.58 23.58
C VAL A 135 5.19 -21.81 22.74
N VAL A 136 5.50 -22.34 21.55
CA VAL A 136 6.34 -21.68 20.55
C VAL A 136 5.48 -21.05 19.46
N ALA A 137 5.74 -19.80 19.14
CA ALA A 137 5.26 -19.14 17.92
C ALA A 137 6.39 -19.15 16.88
N HIS A 138 6.17 -19.79 15.73
CA HIS A 138 7.21 -19.94 14.71
C HIS A 138 7.50 -18.63 13.98
N ASN A 139 8.77 -18.44 13.59
CA ASN A 139 9.17 -17.34 12.70
C ASN A 139 8.47 -17.50 11.34
N HIS A 140 7.91 -16.43 10.81
CA HIS A 140 7.21 -16.46 9.53
C HIS A 140 7.21 -15.09 8.85
N GLN A 141 6.85 -15.07 7.57
CA GLN A 141 6.73 -13.85 6.78
C GLN A 141 5.33 -13.76 6.18
N HIS A 142 4.78 -12.56 6.13
CA HIS A 142 3.52 -12.27 5.46
C HIS A 142 3.84 -11.55 4.15
N TYR A 143 3.38 -12.08 3.02
CA TYR A 143 3.59 -11.48 1.70
C TYR A 143 2.27 -11.10 1.04
N PHE A 144 2.24 -9.90 0.47
CA PHE A 144 1.11 -9.37 -0.26
C PHE A 144 1.56 -8.97 -1.67
N ASN A 145 0.70 -9.17 -2.65
CA ASN A 145 0.92 -8.71 -4.01
C ASN A 145 -0.30 -7.89 -4.45
N VAL A 146 -0.04 -6.67 -4.91
CA VAL A 146 -1.07 -5.73 -5.37
C VAL A 146 -0.90 -5.50 -6.85
N ARG A 147 -1.90 -5.91 -7.63
CA ARG A 147 -2.01 -5.67 -9.07
C ARG A 147 -2.54 -4.25 -9.31
N LEU A 148 -1.73 -3.42 -9.93
CA LEU A 148 -2.02 -2.03 -10.30
C LEU A 148 -2.06 -1.94 -11.83
N ASP A 149 -3.26 -1.87 -12.38
CA ASP A 149 -3.51 -1.62 -13.80
C ASP A 149 -3.37 -0.13 -14.07
N MET A 150 -2.28 0.29 -14.72
CA MET A 150 -1.86 1.69 -14.69
C MET A 150 -2.40 2.47 -15.89
N MET A 151 -3.00 3.63 -15.61
CA MET A 151 -3.52 4.54 -16.65
C MET A 151 -3.21 6.01 -16.33
N VAL A 152 -1.93 6.32 -16.09
CA VAL A 152 -1.49 7.69 -15.77
C VAL A 152 -1.77 8.61 -16.96
N ASP A 153 -2.77 9.48 -16.83
CA ASP A 153 -3.25 10.39 -17.88
C ASP A 153 -3.51 9.72 -19.26
N GLY A 154 -3.92 8.45 -19.23
CA GLY A 154 -4.15 7.61 -20.41
C GLY A 154 -3.47 6.25 -20.30
N GLN A 155 -3.77 5.37 -21.27
CA GLN A 155 -3.40 3.95 -21.26
C GLN A 155 -1.92 3.69 -21.58
N ASN A 156 -1.30 4.53 -22.42
CA ASN A 156 0.09 4.31 -22.85
C ASN A 156 1.06 4.84 -21.79
N ASN A 157 1.63 3.94 -21.00
CA ASN A 157 2.55 4.28 -19.93
C ASN A 157 3.88 3.54 -20.08
N SER A 158 4.92 4.07 -19.44
CA SER A 158 6.24 3.49 -19.29
C SER A 158 6.61 3.46 -17.81
N VAL A 159 7.32 2.40 -17.37
CA VAL A 159 7.78 2.29 -15.97
C VAL A 159 9.28 2.55 -15.89
N TYR A 160 9.67 3.45 -14.99
CA TYR A 160 11.06 3.77 -14.70
C TYR A 160 11.44 3.36 -13.28
N GLU A 161 12.58 2.69 -13.12
CA GLU A 161 13.26 2.60 -11.84
C GLU A 161 14.09 3.88 -11.62
N VAL A 162 13.98 4.46 -10.43
CA VAL A 162 14.58 5.75 -10.13
C VAL A 162 15.41 5.66 -8.87
N ASP A 163 16.72 5.87 -9.02
CA ASP A 163 17.71 5.82 -7.96
C ASP A 163 18.30 7.21 -7.68
N THR A 164 18.54 7.50 -6.41
CA THR A 164 19.40 8.61 -6.02
C THR A 164 20.86 8.18 -6.10
N VAL A 165 21.69 8.99 -6.75
CA VAL A 165 23.11 8.70 -6.94
C VAL A 165 23.96 9.89 -6.50
N THR A 166 25.09 9.61 -5.88
CA THR A 166 26.07 10.63 -5.51
C THR A 166 26.84 11.08 -6.74
N ASP A 167 26.91 12.39 -6.97
CA ASP A 167 27.73 12.92 -8.05
C ASP A 167 29.20 12.97 -7.60
N PRO A 168 30.17 12.56 -8.45
CA PRO A 168 31.57 12.59 -8.08
C PRO A 168 32.08 14.01 -7.85
N ILE A 169 33.12 14.15 -7.03
CA ILE A 169 33.87 15.42 -6.92
C ILE A 169 34.47 15.74 -8.29
N SER A 170 34.25 16.97 -8.75
CA SER A 170 34.76 17.48 -10.02
C SER A 170 34.86 18.99 -9.98
N ASP A 171 35.38 19.62 -11.05
CA ASP A 171 35.39 21.09 -11.16
C ASP A 171 33.99 21.71 -11.09
N ASN A 172 32.95 20.97 -11.53
CA ASN A 172 31.55 21.37 -11.46
C ASN A 172 30.86 20.99 -10.12
N ASN A 173 31.51 20.17 -9.30
CA ASN A 173 31.06 19.76 -7.96
C ASN A 173 32.27 19.76 -7.00
N PRO A 174 32.94 20.91 -6.78
CA PRO A 174 34.24 20.95 -6.11
C PRO A 174 34.15 20.57 -4.63
N HIS A 175 32.96 20.66 -4.04
CA HIS A 175 32.70 20.35 -2.65
C HIS A 175 32.01 18.99 -2.44
N GLY A 176 31.73 18.24 -3.52
CA GLY A 176 31.17 16.89 -3.41
C GLY A 176 29.77 16.79 -2.80
N ASN A 177 29.02 17.90 -2.75
CA ASN A 177 27.71 17.95 -2.11
C ASN A 177 26.54 17.74 -3.09
N ALA A 178 26.82 17.59 -4.38
CA ALA A 178 25.81 17.29 -5.38
C ALA A 178 25.42 15.80 -5.39
N PHE A 179 24.15 15.55 -5.64
CA PHE A 179 23.58 14.25 -5.94
C PHE A 179 22.54 14.43 -7.03
N SER A 180 22.32 13.37 -7.80
CA SER A 180 21.40 13.39 -8.93
C SER A 180 20.51 12.15 -8.91
N VAL A 181 19.69 12.04 -9.95
CA VAL A 181 18.73 10.96 -10.11
C VAL A 181 19.07 10.18 -11.37
N LYS A 182 19.27 8.87 -11.22
CA LYS A 182 19.39 7.94 -12.34
C LYS A 182 18.02 7.33 -12.62
N ARG A 183 17.48 7.61 -13.80
CA ARG A 183 16.23 6.99 -14.29
C ARG A 183 16.57 5.87 -15.27
N THR A 184 16.11 4.65 -14.97
CA THR A 184 16.32 3.46 -15.80
C THR A 184 14.96 3.00 -16.31
N LEU A 185 14.74 3.03 -17.62
CA LEU A 185 13.52 2.51 -18.25
C LEU A 185 13.47 0.99 -18.10
N ILE A 186 12.29 0.45 -17.82
CA ILE A 186 12.00 -0.99 -17.89
C ILE A 186 11.37 -1.22 -19.26
N GLU A 187 12.14 -1.71 -20.22
CA GLU A 187 11.71 -1.78 -21.62
C GLU A 187 10.92 -3.06 -21.93
N LYS A 188 11.20 -4.14 -21.20
CA LYS A 188 10.58 -5.45 -21.41
C LYS A 188 10.32 -6.20 -20.11
N GLU A 189 9.43 -7.18 -20.19
CA GLU A 189 9.05 -7.99 -19.04
C GLU A 189 10.22 -8.74 -18.40
N GLU A 190 11.22 -9.22 -19.14
CA GLU A 190 12.38 -9.90 -18.52
C GLU A 190 13.17 -9.01 -17.54
N GLU A 191 13.07 -7.69 -17.70
CA GLU A 191 13.68 -6.67 -16.84
C GLU A 191 12.74 -6.19 -15.73
N GLY A 192 11.45 -6.58 -15.78
CA GLY A 192 10.41 -6.03 -14.92
C GLY A 192 10.51 -6.43 -13.45
N VAL A 193 11.31 -7.45 -13.12
CA VAL A 193 11.56 -7.87 -11.74
C VAL A 193 12.57 -6.93 -11.08
N ARG A 194 12.12 -6.11 -10.15
CA ARG A 194 12.97 -5.17 -9.42
C ARG A 194 12.90 -5.38 -7.91
N ILE A 195 14.00 -5.06 -7.24
CA ILE A 195 14.15 -5.14 -5.79
C ILE A 195 14.34 -3.71 -5.27
N ILE A 196 13.76 -3.41 -4.11
CA ILE A 196 13.97 -2.12 -3.44
C ILE A 196 15.44 -1.92 -3.08
N ASP A 197 15.87 -0.67 -3.04
CA ASP A 197 17.15 -0.28 -2.48
C ASP A 197 16.96 0.95 -1.57
N PRO A 198 16.88 0.76 -0.25
CA PRO A 198 16.74 1.88 0.67
C PRO A 198 17.98 2.78 0.72
N PHE A 199 19.16 2.28 0.33
CA PHE A 199 20.39 3.08 0.31
C PHE A 199 20.47 4.02 -0.89
N SER A 200 19.79 3.70 -1.98
CA SER A 200 19.57 4.60 -3.12
C SER A 200 18.25 5.36 -3.07
N ALA A 201 17.48 5.23 -1.98
CA ALA A 201 16.12 5.76 -1.87
C ALA A 201 15.25 5.39 -3.09
N ARG A 202 15.42 4.17 -3.59
CA ARG A 202 14.83 3.69 -4.83
C ARG A 202 13.31 3.76 -4.80
N TYR A 203 12.75 4.20 -5.91
CA TYR A 203 11.31 4.15 -6.18
C TYR A 203 11.06 3.86 -7.66
N TRP A 204 9.80 3.57 -8.00
CA TRP A 204 9.40 3.41 -9.40
C TRP A 204 8.46 4.53 -9.80
N SER A 205 8.52 4.94 -11.07
CA SER A 205 7.67 5.98 -11.64
C SER A 205 6.95 5.42 -12.85
N VAL A 206 5.62 5.48 -12.83
CA VAL A 206 4.78 5.16 -13.98
C VAL A 206 4.47 6.47 -14.68
N THR A 207 4.92 6.59 -15.92
CA THR A 207 4.99 7.86 -16.67
C THR A 207 4.21 7.75 -17.96
N ASN A 208 3.49 8.81 -18.33
CA ASN A 208 2.95 8.98 -19.67
C ASN A 208 3.83 9.96 -20.45
N ASN A 209 4.63 9.43 -21.37
CA ASN A 209 5.60 10.22 -22.13
C ASN A 209 4.96 11.17 -23.14
N SER A 210 3.69 10.95 -23.51
CA SER A 210 2.96 11.77 -24.48
C SER A 210 2.25 12.98 -23.86
N LYS A 211 2.19 13.04 -22.52
CA LYS A 211 1.46 14.06 -21.76
C LYS A 211 2.44 14.86 -20.93
N GLN A 212 2.45 16.17 -21.13
CA GLN A 212 3.41 17.07 -20.50
C GLN A 212 2.70 18.00 -19.51
N ASN A 213 3.34 18.23 -18.37
CA ASN A 213 2.97 19.31 -17.46
C ASN A 213 3.41 20.68 -17.99
N TYR A 214 3.09 21.72 -17.24
CA TYR A 214 3.40 23.13 -17.55
C TYR A 214 4.90 23.41 -17.78
N LEU A 215 5.81 22.56 -17.28
CA LEU A 215 7.26 22.66 -17.50
C LEU A 215 7.76 21.80 -18.68
N GLY A 216 6.87 21.23 -19.48
CA GLY A 216 7.22 20.39 -20.63
C GLY A 216 7.74 19.01 -20.23
N GLN A 217 7.57 18.58 -18.98
CA GLN A 217 8.03 17.27 -18.50
C GLN A 217 6.88 16.26 -18.53
N PRO A 218 7.14 14.97 -18.84
CA PRO A 218 6.13 13.92 -18.76
C PRO A 218 5.44 13.84 -17.39
N VAL A 219 4.12 13.64 -17.40
CA VAL A 219 3.33 13.41 -16.18
C VAL A 219 3.58 12.00 -15.63
N SER A 220 3.65 11.87 -14.31
CA SER A 220 3.91 10.57 -13.69
C SER A 220 3.28 10.40 -12.31
N TYR A 221 3.12 9.14 -11.89
CA TYR A 221 2.89 8.76 -10.50
C TYR A 221 4.06 7.90 -10.00
N LYS A 222 4.61 8.27 -8.84
CA LYS A 222 5.67 7.57 -8.12
C LYS A 222 5.06 6.50 -7.22
N ILE A 223 5.58 5.27 -7.27
CA ILE A 223 5.33 4.18 -6.33
C ILE A 223 6.54 4.08 -5.40
N ALA A 224 6.34 4.39 -4.13
CA ALA A 224 7.37 4.45 -3.10
C ALA A 224 7.23 3.27 -2.12
N PRO A 225 8.32 2.53 -1.84
CA PRO A 225 8.27 1.41 -0.91
C PRO A 225 7.98 1.83 0.53
N GLY A 226 7.24 0.99 1.26
CA GLY A 226 7.18 1.00 2.73
C GLY A 226 8.04 -0.12 3.35
N GLU A 227 7.62 -0.67 4.48
CA GLU A 227 8.28 -1.85 5.08
C GLU A 227 8.30 -3.03 4.10
N ASN A 228 9.46 -3.66 3.94
CA ASN A 228 9.67 -4.71 2.95
C ASN A 228 10.77 -5.69 3.37
N VAL A 229 10.70 -6.90 2.82
CA VAL A 229 11.68 -7.96 3.07
C VAL A 229 11.65 -9.01 1.94
N LEU A 230 12.81 -9.54 1.55
CA LEU A 230 12.89 -10.71 0.68
C LEU A 230 12.73 -12.01 1.48
N PRO A 231 12.31 -13.12 0.84
CA PRO A 231 12.08 -14.37 1.56
C PRO A 231 13.38 -14.94 2.11
N PHE A 232 13.36 -15.40 3.37
CA PHE A 232 14.51 -16.10 4.00
C PHE A 232 14.54 -17.61 3.69
N HIS A 233 13.72 -18.06 2.76
CA HIS A 233 13.65 -19.46 2.34
C HIS A 233 14.84 -19.78 1.44
N HIS A 234 15.30 -21.04 1.46
CA HIS A 234 16.27 -21.51 0.47
C HIS A 234 15.67 -21.44 -0.95
N ASP A 235 16.48 -21.08 -1.94
CA ASP A 235 16.06 -20.94 -3.35
C ASP A 235 15.36 -22.18 -3.93
N GLU A 236 15.68 -23.39 -3.44
CA GLU A 236 15.10 -24.65 -3.90
C GLU A 236 13.79 -25.03 -3.17
N ALA A 237 13.40 -24.27 -2.14
CA ALA A 237 12.20 -24.56 -1.37
C ALA A 237 10.95 -24.52 -2.26
N VAL A 238 10.01 -25.43 -2.00
CA VAL A 238 8.78 -25.56 -2.79
C VAL A 238 8.00 -24.24 -2.87
N ILE A 239 8.02 -23.46 -1.79
CA ILE A 239 7.36 -22.14 -1.73
C ILE A 239 7.95 -21.14 -2.74
N MET A 240 9.26 -21.21 -3.02
CA MET A 240 9.94 -20.32 -3.96
C MET A 240 9.46 -20.54 -5.41
N LYS A 241 9.00 -21.76 -5.73
CA LYS A 241 8.39 -22.08 -7.02
C LYS A 241 6.91 -21.71 -7.05
N ARG A 242 6.19 -21.87 -5.94
CA ARG A 242 4.73 -21.67 -5.86
C ARG A 242 4.32 -20.21 -5.71
N ALA A 243 5.15 -19.41 -5.04
CA ALA A 243 4.92 -18.00 -4.76
C ALA A 243 6.12 -17.17 -5.23
N ALA A 244 6.59 -17.44 -6.44
CA ALA A 244 7.76 -16.77 -7.02
C ALA A 244 7.58 -15.24 -7.14
N PHE A 245 6.36 -14.70 -7.10
CA PHE A 245 6.13 -13.26 -7.01
C PHE A 245 6.81 -12.59 -5.80
N MET A 246 7.18 -13.37 -4.77
CA MET A 246 7.91 -12.91 -3.58
C MET A 246 9.40 -12.66 -3.82
N THR A 247 9.97 -13.09 -4.96
CA THR A 247 11.41 -12.93 -5.25
C THR A 247 11.78 -11.54 -5.78
N GLY A 248 10.79 -10.69 -6.00
CA GLY A 248 10.97 -9.30 -6.41
C GLY A 248 9.88 -8.45 -5.80
N HIS A 249 10.20 -7.19 -5.49
CA HIS A 249 9.25 -6.25 -4.89
C HIS A 249 8.37 -5.56 -5.93
N MET A 250 8.84 -5.49 -7.16
CA MET A 250 8.14 -4.90 -8.28
C MET A 250 8.24 -5.85 -9.46
N TRP A 251 7.12 -6.10 -10.11
CA TRP A 251 7.04 -6.79 -11.39
C TRP A 251 6.24 -5.92 -12.35
N VAL A 252 6.61 -5.93 -13.63
CA VAL A 252 5.89 -5.18 -14.66
C VAL A 252 5.60 -6.11 -15.82
N THR A 253 4.33 -6.19 -16.20
CA THR A 253 3.87 -6.96 -17.36
C THR A 253 3.12 -6.06 -18.32
N ALA A 254 3.07 -6.44 -19.61
CA ALA A 254 2.10 -5.82 -20.50
C ALA A 254 0.70 -6.32 -20.09
N PHE A 255 -0.31 -5.47 -20.26
CA PHE A 255 -1.68 -5.85 -19.92
C PHE A 255 -2.15 -7.08 -20.72
N ASP A 256 -2.85 -7.97 -20.03
CA ASP A 256 -3.62 -9.08 -20.58
C ASP A 256 -4.80 -9.31 -19.64
N GLU A 257 -6.02 -9.32 -20.18
CA GLU A 257 -7.27 -9.43 -19.42
C GLU A 257 -7.35 -10.70 -18.57
N LYS A 258 -6.58 -11.75 -18.94
CA LYS A 258 -6.58 -13.05 -18.25
C LYS A 258 -5.50 -13.15 -17.18
N GLU A 259 -4.58 -12.19 -17.12
CA GLU A 259 -3.47 -12.18 -16.16
C GLU A 259 -3.91 -11.44 -14.88
N MET A 260 -4.55 -12.18 -13.97
CA MET A 260 -5.19 -11.61 -12.77
C MET A 260 -4.47 -11.94 -11.45
N PHE A 261 -3.89 -13.12 -11.31
CA PHE A 261 -3.31 -13.59 -10.04
C PHE A 261 -1.82 -13.91 -10.17
N ALA A 262 -1.00 -13.27 -9.35
CA ALA A 262 0.46 -13.38 -9.41
C ALA A 262 1.02 -14.81 -9.26
N ALA A 263 0.27 -15.72 -8.64
CA ALA A 263 0.60 -17.13 -8.46
C ALA A 263 -0.20 -18.09 -9.36
N GLY A 264 -0.93 -17.57 -10.34
CA GLY A 264 -1.82 -18.33 -11.22
C GLY A 264 -3.24 -18.52 -10.67
N ASP A 265 -4.14 -19.04 -11.51
CA ASP A 265 -5.57 -19.20 -11.18
C ASP A 265 -5.82 -20.31 -10.15
N TYR A 266 -4.96 -21.33 -10.12
CA TYR A 266 -5.17 -22.54 -9.31
C TYR A 266 -3.96 -22.83 -8.39
N PRO A 267 -3.66 -21.97 -7.40
CA PRO A 267 -2.44 -22.08 -6.58
C PRO A 267 -2.44 -23.25 -5.59
N ASN A 268 -3.62 -23.81 -5.27
CA ASN A 268 -3.75 -24.90 -4.32
C ASN A 268 -3.08 -26.18 -4.85
N GLN A 269 -2.10 -26.70 -4.10
CA GLN A 269 -1.26 -27.86 -4.47
C GLN A 269 -0.54 -27.76 -5.84
N HIS A 270 -0.52 -26.59 -6.48
CA HIS A 270 0.19 -26.39 -7.74
C HIS A 270 1.71 -26.64 -7.55
N PRO A 271 2.39 -27.32 -8.50
CA PRO A 271 3.83 -27.58 -8.40
C PRO A 271 4.71 -26.32 -8.49
N GLY A 272 4.16 -25.20 -8.98
CA GLY A 272 4.80 -23.89 -9.08
C GLY A 272 5.04 -23.40 -10.51
N ASN A 273 5.63 -22.21 -10.65
CA ASN A 273 5.96 -21.50 -11.90
C ASN A 273 4.76 -21.00 -12.73
N ASP A 274 3.57 -20.94 -12.17
CA ASP A 274 2.40 -20.30 -12.79
C ASP A 274 2.29 -18.81 -12.38
N GLY A 275 1.46 -18.03 -13.07
CA GLY A 275 1.32 -16.60 -12.86
C GLY A 275 2.51 -15.81 -13.39
N LEU A 276 3.00 -14.84 -12.60
CA LEU A 276 4.06 -13.91 -13.02
C LEU A 276 5.28 -14.59 -13.66
N PRO A 277 5.90 -15.64 -13.09
CA PRO A 277 7.05 -16.30 -13.72
C PRO A 277 6.77 -16.84 -15.12
N SER A 278 5.54 -17.23 -15.42
CA SER A 278 5.14 -17.71 -16.74
C SER A 278 4.92 -16.55 -17.71
N TRP A 279 4.31 -15.46 -17.25
CA TRP A 279 4.01 -14.28 -18.06
C TRP A 279 5.27 -13.51 -18.44
N MET A 280 6.24 -13.39 -17.51
CA MET A 280 7.52 -12.71 -17.77
C MET A 280 8.30 -13.36 -18.92
N LYS A 281 8.10 -14.66 -19.20
CA LYS A 281 8.74 -15.36 -20.32
C LYS A 281 8.21 -14.93 -21.69
N LYS A 282 7.03 -14.29 -21.75
CA LYS A 282 6.50 -13.71 -22.99
C LYS A 282 7.38 -12.54 -23.46
N ASN A 283 8.13 -11.91 -22.55
CA ASN A 283 9.09 -10.84 -22.80
C ASN A 283 8.52 -9.72 -23.69
N ARG A 284 7.28 -9.32 -23.42
CA ARG A 284 6.56 -8.27 -24.17
C ARG A 284 7.24 -6.92 -23.93
N ALA A 285 7.08 -6.02 -24.89
CA ALA A 285 7.52 -4.63 -24.75
C ALA A 285 6.64 -3.91 -23.71
N LEU A 286 7.25 -2.99 -22.97
CA LEU A 286 6.63 -2.23 -21.87
C LEU A 286 6.71 -0.70 -22.06
N THR A 287 7.28 -0.24 -23.17
CA THR A 287 7.40 1.20 -23.45
C THR A 287 6.15 1.74 -24.11
N ASP A 288 5.56 2.77 -23.49
CA ASP A 288 4.41 3.54 -23.97
C ASP A 288 3.23 2.65 -24.41
N THR A 289 2.93 1.65 -23.58
CA THR A 289 1.87 0.66 -23.77
C THR A 289 1.02 0.53 -22.51
N ASP A 290 -0.04 -0.27 -22.59
CA ASP A 290 -0.82 -0.68 -21.42
C ASP A 290 0.02 -1.60 -20.52
N VAL A 291 0.31 -1.16 -19.29
CA VAL A 291 1.20 -1.85 -18.35
C VAL A 291 0.50 -2.13 -17.03
N VAL A 292 0.79 -3.31 -16.49
CA VAL A 292 0.36 -3.72 -15.15
C VAL A 292 1.58 -3.78 -14.25
N VAL A 293 1.51 -3.04 -13.15
CA VAL A 293 2.49 -3.09 -12.07
C VAL A 293 1.99 -4.07 -11.01
N TRP A 294 2.85 -5.00 -10.59
CA TRP A 294 2.56 -5.92 -9.50
C TRP A 294 3.53 -5.62 -8.36
N TYR A 295 3.04 -4.92 -7.35
CA TYR A 295 3.84 -4.56 -6.21
C TYR A 295 3.75 -5.64 -5.13
N THR A 296 4.86 -6.31 -4.87
CA THR A 296 4.99 -7.31 -3.80
C THR A 296 5.71 -6.69 -2.61
N PHE A 297 5.14 -6.85 -1.43
CA PHE A 297 5.78 -6.43 -0.19
C PHE A 297 5.58 -7.48 0.90
N GLY A 298 6.50 -7.48 1.86
CA GLY A 298 6.56 -8.48 2.91
C GLY A 298 6.79 -7.86 4.28
N HIS A 299 6.17 -8.47 5.30
CA HIS A 299 6.43 -8.21 6.71
C HIS A 299 7.16 -9.42 7.31
N ASN A 300 8.31 -9.20 7.95
CA ASN A 300 9.08 -10.25 8.60
C ASN A 300 8.69 -10.34 10.09
N HIS A 301 8.04 -11.43 10.48
CA HIS A 301 7.56 -11.59 11.84
C HIS A 301 8.41 -12.60 12.61
N ILE A 302 9.25 -12.06 13.50
CA ILE A 302 9.85 -12.80 14.61
C ILE A 302 8.96 -12.55 15.83
N PRO A 303 8.11 -13.52 16.24
CA PRO A 303 7.13 -13.28 17.30
C PRO A 303 7.79 -12.85 18.61
N ARG A 304 7.07 -12.01 19.37
CA ARG A 304 7.48 -11.54 20.70
C ARG A 304 6.46 -11.96 21.75
N LEU A 305 6.83 -11.83 23.02
CA LEU A 305 5.92 -12.11 24.15
C LEU A 305 4.66 -11.24 24.10
N GLU A 306 4.80 -9.98 23.68
CA GLU A 306 3.71 -9.02 23.54
C GLU A 306 2.70 -9.39 22.45
N ASP A 307 3.05 -10.34 21.57
CA ASP A 307 2.17 -10.81 20.50
C ASP A 307 1.19 -11.90 21.00
N TRP A 308 1.29 -12.33 22.26
CA TRP A 308 0.47 -13.38 22.87
C TRP A 308 -0.32 -12.86 24.09
N PRO A 309 -1.60 -13.26 24.26
CA PRO A 309 -2.37 -14.21 23.44
C PRO A 309 -3.00 -13.60 22.18
N VAL A 310 -2.95 -12.28 22.04
CA VAL A 310 -3.48 -11.56 20.88
C VAL A 310 -2.46 -10.50 20.48
N MET A 311 -2.10 -10.48 19.21
CA MET A 311 -1.06 -9.64 18.65
C MET A 311 -1.56 -8.21 18.46
N PRO A 312 -0.88 -7.19 19.02
CA PRO A 312 -1.09 -5.79 18.65
C PRO A 312 -0.89 -5.59 17.14
N VAL A 313 -1.54 -4.58 16.57
CA VAL A 313 -1.49 -4.37 15.12
C VAL A 313 -0.07 -4.08 14.64
N ALA A 314 0.40 -4.85 13.66
CA ALA A 314 1.55 -4.52 12.82
C ALA A 314 1.06 -3.91 11.50
N TYR A 315 1.86 -3.01 10.91
CA TYR A 315 1.50 -2.23 9.73
C TYR A 315 2.53 -2.43 8.63
N THR A 316 2.08 -2.68 7.40
CA THR A 316 2.94 -2.72 6.22
C THR A 316 2.18 -2.21 5.00
N GLY A 317 2.86 -1.75 3.96
CA GLY A 317 2.20 -1.09 2.84
C GLY A 317 3.14 -0.30 1.95
N PHE A 318 2.56 0.57 1.12
CA PHE A 318 3.30 1.43 0.21
C PHE A 318 2.50 2.67 -0.18
N SER A 319 3.19 3.61 -0.83
CA SER A 319 2.63 4.90 -1.21
C SER A 319 2.70 5.12 -2.72
N ILE A 320 1.65 5.69 -3.29
CA ILE A 320 1.61 6.19 -4.65
C ILE A 320 1.42 7.72 -4.58
N ARG A 321 2.25 8.49 -5.27
CA ARG A 321 2.23 9.97 -5.21
C ARG A 321 2.31 10.57 -6.62
N PRO A 322 1.57 11.65 -6.91
CA PRO A 322 1.75 12.38 -8.16
C PRO A 322 3.16 12.98 -8.21
N SER A 323 3.82 12.91 -9.36
CA SER A 323 5.14 13.52 -9.57
C SER A 323 5.15 14.20 -10.94
N GLY A 324 5.00 15.53 -10.91
CA GLY A 324 4.81 16.33 -12.13
C GLY A 324 3.49 16.01 -12.86
N PHE A 325 2.52 15.36 -12.20
CA PHE A 325 1.19 15.11 -12.76
C PHE A 325 0.32 16.37 -12.78
N PHE A 326 0.33 17.11 -11.67
CA PHE A 326 -0.31 18.42 -11.57
C PHE A 326 0.72 19.52 -11.85
N ASP A 327 0.27 20.64 -12.43
CA ASP A 327 1.13 21.79 -12.75
C ASP A 327 1.57 22.59 -11.52
N ARG A 328 0.91 22.36 -10.38
CA ARG A 328 1.18 22.98 -9.07
C ARG A 328 0.58 22.11 -7.98
N ASN A 329 0.80 22.49 -6.72
CA ASN A 329 0.16 21.83 -5.58
C ASN A 329 -1.38 21.78 -5.79
N PRO A 330 -1.99 20.59 -5.91
CA PRO A 330 -3.42 20.45 -6.17
C PRO A 330 -4.28 20.78 -4.94
N ALA A 331 -3.68 20.93 -3.76
CA ALA A 331 -4.36 21.22 -2.50
C ALA A 331 -4.44 22.71 -2.13
N LEU A 332 -4.15 23.62 -3.07
CA LEU A 332 -4.15 25.06 -2.80
C LEU A 332 -5.56 25.65 -2.64
N ASP A 333 -6.58 25.01 -3.20
CA ASP A 333 -7.98 25.42 -3.13
C ASP A 333 -8.73 24.85 -1.91
N VAL A 334 -8.09 23.99 -1.13
CA VAL A 334 -8.61 23.55 0.17
C VAL A 334 -8.79 24.78 1.05
N PRO A 335 -9.97 24.98 1.68
CA PRO A 335 -10.22 26.17 2.49
C PRO A 335 -9.37 26.16 3.77
N PRO A 336 -8.98 27.34 4.29
CA PRO A 336 -8.33 27.45 5.59
C PRO A 336 -9.19 26.78 6.66
N SER A 337 -8.53 26.20 7.67
CA SER A 337 -9.25 25.78 8.87
C SER A 337 -9.93 26.99 9.48
N VAL A 338 -11.22 26.90 9.76
CA VAL A 338 -11.96 27.95 10.44
C VAL A 338 -11.33 28.16 11.80
N ASN A 339 -10.80 29.36 12.03
CA ASN A 339 -10.55 29.86 13.37
C ASN A 339 -11.92 30.05 14.03
N ASN A 340 -12.50 28.99 14.60
CA ASN A 340 -13.51 29.15 15.66
C ASN A 340 -12.78 29.64 16.93
N CYS A 341 -12.10 30.78 16.81
CA CYS A 341 -11.76 31.60 17.94
C CYS A 341 -13.10 32.12 18.45
N CYS A 342 -13.43 31.74 19.67
CA CYS A 342 -14.44 32.31 20.55
C CYS A 342 -15.12 33.56 19.98
N GLY A 343 -16.44 33.49 19.71
CA GLY A 343 -17.27 34.68 19.64
C GLY A 343 -17.05 35.53 20.89
N GLU A 344 -17.15 36.85 20.71
CA GLU A 344 -16.86 37.91 21.68
C GLU A 344 -16.91 37.48 23.16
N SER A 345 -15.77 37.66 23.83
CA SER A 345 -15.49 37.54 25.28
C SER A 345 -14.85 36.21 25.77
N VAL A 346 -13.53 36.31 25.96
CA VAL A 346 -12.64 35.47 26.78
C VAL A 346 -12.20 34.15 26.14
N CYS A 347 -10.98 34.16 25.60
CA CYS A 347 -10.27 32.96 25.16
C CYS A 347 -8.94 32.94 25.97
N ALA A 348 -8.79 31.95 26.86
CA ALA A 348 -7.53 31.61 27.50
C ALA A 348 -7.10 30.23 27.00
N CYS A 349 -6.02 30.17 26.22
CA CYS A 349 -5.32 28.92 25.92
C CYS A 349 -4.26 28.73 27.01
N SER A 350 -4.55 27.90 28.01
CA SER A 350 -3.54 27.47 28.98
C SER A 350 -2.68 26.37 28.35
N HIS A 351 -1.39 26.69 28.17
CA HIS A 351 -0.33 25.77 27.79
C HIS A 351 -0.11 24.65 28.82
#